data_AF-A0A1Q8S6B6-F1
#
_entry.id   AF-A0A1Q8S6B6-F1
#
_cell.length_a   1.000
_cell.length_b   1.000
_cell.length_c   1.000
_cell.angle_alpha   90.00
_cell.angle_beta   90.00
_cell.angle_gamma   90.00
#
_symmetry.space_group_name_H-M   'P 1'
#
loop_
_entity.id
_entity.type
_entity.pdbx_description
1 polymer ?
#
loop_
_entity_poly.entity_id
_entity_poly.type
_entity_poly.pdbx_seq_one_letter_code
_entity_poly.pdbx_strand_id
1 'polypeptide(L)'
;MASYAEPDGGHVVPPKSERHPVRWYRSTFYNMTILGLCNLAAPGIWGAMNSLGAGGAASPKVVNAANALTFCLMVVSCYFSSVIVHYIGIKGALIFGTIGYAPFAAGLYTNNRYGVEWLMLLGAALCGISAGVFWMAEAAIAIAYPEPWNRGKALGYWLTYRLCGQILGGAINLGLNAENDKAGKVSYTVFIIFIAIQGAGPFVGLFLNKPEKVERQDGKKVSLSILENPWFEIKATTRNLFNPKFLLIILWIGQAVFAEAVFFTYLASWFSVRSRALGSFLSGIVAVISGNLLGHWLDRSKISLKTRTRSTFWFLVVTQGAWWIWATILATRFRQTRPTYDWADSSFGAAFAVYIFLTIGFQINYLFLYFIVTNLAAGEEEVIRYAALLRGTESAWQAVSYGLTSVTLFGEVGAIYLNFALWAVAIVPAWLVLRHFGSGFGPHADEVQEAGAVVSSDDGDSKVKH
;
A
#
# COMPACT_ATOMS: atom_id res chain seq x y z
N MET A 1 32.53 -17.81 28.01
CA MET A 1 33.06 -16.54 27.46
C MET A 1 33.26 -16.73 25.96
N ALA A 2 32.19 -16.59 25.20
CA ALA A 2 32.22 -16.72 23.75
C ALA A 2 32.20 -15.31 23.14
N SER A 3 33.16 -15.07 22.26
CA SER A 3 33.36 -13.88 21.45
C SER A 3 32.04 -13.35 20.89
N TYR A 4 31.70 -12.11 21.28
CA TYR A 4 30.70 -11.34 20.57
C TYR A 4 31.15 -11.23 19.11
N ALA A 5 30.35 -11.72 18.18
CA ALA A 5 30.38 -11.23 16.82
C ALA A 5 30.18 -9.71 16.91
N GLU A 6 31.16 -8.95 16.42
CA GLU A 6 31.00 -7.52 16.19
C GLU A 6 29.71 -7.31 15.39
N PRO A 7 28.89 -6.31 15.74
CA PRO A 7 27.74 -5.99 14.93
C PRO A 7 28.26 -5.55 13.57
N ASP A 8 27.85 -6.27 12.52
CA ASP A 8 28.04 -5.90 11.12
C ASP A 8 27.93 -4.38 10.97
N GLY A 9 28.99 -3.77 10.42
CA GLY A 9 29.26 -2.35 10.47
C GLY A 9 28.02 -1.51 10.14
N GLY A 10 27.44 -0.89 11.17
CA GLY A 10 26.42 0.13 10.98
C GLY A 10 26.94 1.16 10.00
N HIS A 11 26.21 1.43 8.91
CA HIS A 11 26.63 2.33 7.84
C HIS A 11 27.00 3.71 8.40
N VAL A 12 28.28 3.89 8.75
CA VAL A 12 28.80 5.14 9.30
C VAL A 12 28.69 6.17 8.20
N VAL A 13 27.92 7.23 8.47
CA VAL A 13 27.79 8.34 7.54
C VAL A 13 29.18 8.94 7.33
N PRO A 14 29.74 8.93 6.11
CA PRO A 14 31.08 9.46 5.90
C PRO A 14 31.13 10.94 6.28
N PRO A 15 32.24 11.39 6.92
CA PRO A 15 32.51 12.80 7.14
C PRO A 15 32.29 13.61 5.87
N LYS A 16 31.81 14.86 5.98
CA LYS A 16 31.52 15.68 4.79
C LYS A 16 32.73 15.85 3.85
N SER A 17 33.95 15.79 4.40
CA SER A 17 35.23 15.84 3.68
C SER A 17 35.49 14.61 2.81
N GLU A 18 34.90 13.47 3.12
CA GLU A 18 35.08 12.19 2.41
C GLU A 18 33.96 11.91 1.40
N ARG A 19 32.99 12.83 1.26
CA ARG A 19 31.88 12.66 0.33
C ARG A 19 32.27 13.15 -1.06
N HIS A 20 31.94 12.35 -2.07
CA HIS A 20 32.12 12.75 -3.45
C HIS A 20 31.22 13.96 -3.79
N PRO A 21 31.75 14.98 -4.49
CA PRO A 21 30.94 16.09 -4.96
C PRO A 21 29.94 15.58 -6.00
N VAL A 22 28.66 15.90 -5.80
CA VAL A 22 27.57 15.49 -6.70
C VAL A 22 26.91 16.73 -7.30
N ARG A 23 26.53 16.65 -8.58
CA ARG A 23 25.72 17.70 -9.20
C ARG A 23 24.30 17.63 -8.67
N TRP A 24 23.73 18.78 -8.30
CA TRP A 24 22.38 18.83 -7.72
C TRP A 24 21.35 18.06 -8.56
N TYR A 25 21.29 18.30 -9.88
CA TYR A 25 20.34 17.66 -10.79
C TYR A 25 20.60 16.17 -11.07
N ARG A 26 21.68 15.59 -10.53
CA ARG A 26 22.00 14.15 -10.59
C ARG A 26 22.03 13.48 -9.22
N SER A 27 21.90 14.28 -8.16
CA SER A 27 21.95 13.81 -6.79
C SER A 27 20.80 12.87 -6.45
N THR A 28 21.01 12.03 -5.45
CA THR A 28 19.95 11.23 -4.81
C THR A 28 18.72 12.09 -4.47
N PHE A 29 18.93 13.23 -3.81
CA PHE A 29 17.84 14.10 -3.36
C PHE A 29 16.96 14.59 -4.51
N TYR A 30 17.58 15.03 -5.62
CA TYR A 30 16.84 15.44 -6.80
C TYR A 30 15.98 14.31 -7.37
N ASN A 31 16.56 13.12 -7.55
CA ASN A 31 15.82 11.97 -8.08
C ASN A 31 14.69 11.53 -7.15
N MET A 32 14.89 11.55 -5.84
CA MET A 32 13.82 11.26 -4.86
C MET A 32 12.71 12.32 -4.90
N THR A 33 13.03 13.58 -5.18
CA THR A 33 12.05 14.65 -5.38
C THR A 33 11.21 14.39 -6.63
N ILE A 34 11.83 14.04 -7.76
CA ILE A 34 11.12 13.71 -9.00
C ILE A 34 10.23 12.47 -8.81
N LEU A 35 10.74 11.43 -8.14
CA LEU A 35 9.95 10.24 -7.80
C LEU A 35 8.75 10.60 -6.90
N GLY A 36 8.97 11.47 -5.92
CA GLY A 36 7.93 12.00 -5.04
C GLY A 36 6.86 12.78 -5.81
N LEU A 37 7.26 13.68 -6.72
CA LEU A 37 6.31 14.43 -7.56
C LEU A 37 5.49 13.52 -8.48
N CYS A 38 6.10 12.48 -9.07
CA CYS A 38 5.37 11.46 -9.82
C CYS A 38 4.35 10.74 -8.92
N ASN A 39 4.74 10.44 -7.68
CA ASN A 39 3.88 9.84 -6.67
C ASN A 39 2.69 10.71 -6.28
N LEU A 40 2.94 12.00 -6.07
CA LEU A 40 1.89 12.97 -5.80
C LEU A 40 0.92 12.99 -6.97
N ALA A 41 1.44 13.12 -8.19
CA ALA A 41 0.64 13.29 -9.39
C ALA A 41 -0.21 12.07 -9.74
N ALA A 42 0.34 10.86 -9.63
CA ALA A 42 -0.34 9.62 -10.00
C ALA A 42 -1.05 8.97 -8.79
N PRO A 43 -0.40 8.09 -7.98
CA PRO A 43 -1.11 7.37 -6.92
C PRO A 43 -1.65 8.28 -5.81
N GLY A 44 -1.03 9.44 -5.53
CA GLY A 44 -1.49 10.41 -4.55
C GLY A 44 -2.85 11.02 -4.91
N ILE A 45 -2.97 11.59 -6.11
CA ILE A 45 -4.26 12.10 -6.61
C ILE A 45 -5.27 10.96 -6.81
N TRP A 46 -4.85 9.79 -7.29
CA TRP A 46 -5.75 8.63 -7.38
C TRP A 46 -6.32 8.23 -6.01
N GLY A 47 -5.50 8.25 -4.97
CA GLY A 47 -5.94 8.02 -3.58
C GLY A 47 -6.92 9.09 -3.11
N ALA A 48 -6.66 10.37 -3.43
CA ALA A 48 -7.58 11.46 -3.13
C ALA A 48 -8.94 11.29 -3.83
N MET A 49 -8.95 10.79 -5.06
CA MET A 49 -10.17 10.54 -5.83
C MET A 49 -11.03 9.44 -5.20
N ASN A 50 -10.40 8.36 -4.74
CA ASN A 50 -11.12 7.28 -4.08
C ASN A 50 -11.65 7.70 -2.70
N SER A 51 -10.92 8.55 -1.98
CA SER A 51 -11.35 9.06 -0.68
C SER A 51 -12.54 10.03 -0.72
N LEU A 52 -12.94 10.47 -1.91
CA LEU A 52 -14.21 11.19 -2.12
C LEU A 52 -15.45 10.32 -1.84
N GLY A 53 -15.27 9.00 -1.70
CA GLY A 53 -16.33 8.00 -1.73
C GLY A 53 -16.85 7.82 -3.15
N ALA A 54 -16.96 6.59 -3.65
CA ALA A 54 -17.44 6.31 -5.01
C ALA A 54 -16.75 7.16 -6.11
N GLY A 55 -15.47 7.52 -5.95
CA GLY A 55 -14.77 8.39 -6.92
C GLY A 55 -15.38 9.77 -7.12
N GLY A 56 -16.22 10.25 -6.20
CA GLY A 56 -16.97 11.50 -6.34
C GLY A 56 -18.30 11.37 -7.09
N ALA A 57 -18.65 10.17 -7.56
CA ALA A 57 -19.92 9.89 -8.22
C ALA A 57 -21.08 9.82 -7.23
N ALA A 58 -22.30 9.83 -7.77
CA ALA A 58 -23.54 9.63 -7.00
C ALA A 58 -23.77 8.17 -6.58
N SER A 59 -23.27 7.20 -7.35
CA SER A 59 -23.44 5.79 -7.06
C SER A 59 -22.07 5.08 -7.02
N PRO A 60 -21.80 4.26 -5.99
CA PRO A 60 -20.56 3.49 -5.89
C PRO A 60 -20.45 2.36 -6.91
N LYS A 61 -21.56 1.90 -7.51
CA LYS A 61 -21.59 0.69 -8.34
C LYS A 61 -20.56 0.66 -9.47
N VAL A 62 -20.63 1.64 -10.37
CA VAL A 62 -19.79 1.64 -11.58
C VAL A 62 -18.34 1.98 -11.23
N VAL A 63 -18.12 2.84 -10.24
CA VAL A 63 -16.77 3.22 -9.79
C VAL A 63 -16.08 2.05 -9.08
N ASN A 64 -16.78 1.32 -8.22
CA ASN A 64 -16.26 0.12 -7.59
C ASN A 64 -15.96 -0.96 -8.64
N ALA A 65 -16.80 -1.13 -9.66
CA ALA A 65 -16.48 -2.03 -10.78
C ALA A 65 -15.22 -1.60 -11.55
N ALA A 66 -15.04 -0.30 -11.79
CA ALA A 66 -13.85 0.25 -12.43
C ALA A 66 -12.59 0.06 -11.57
N ASN A 67 -12.67 0.26 -10.26
CA ASN A 67 -11.57 -0.03 -9.33
C ASN A 67 -11.25 -1.54 -9.30
N ALA A 68 -12.25 -2.40 -9.29
CA ALA A 68 -12.04 -3.85 -9.36
C ALA A 68 -11.26 -4.24 -10.62
N LEU A 69 -11.64 -3.69 -11.78
CA LEU A 69 -10.91 -3.86 -13.04
C LEU A 69 -9.47 -3.36 -12.95
N THR A 70 -9.26 -2.18 -12.35
CA THR A 70 -7.94 -1.59 -12.11
C THR A 70 -7.06 -2.56 -11.32
N PHE A 71 -7.55 -3.06 -10.20
CA PHE A 71 -6.79 -3.96 -9.34
C PHE A 71 -6.54 -5.34 -9.98
N CYS A 72 -7.51 -5.91 -10.72
CA CYS A 72 -7.31 -7.14 -11.48
C CYS A 72 -6.13 -7.02 -12.47
N LEU A 73 -6.09 -5.94 -13.24
CA LEU A 73 -4.99 -5.72 -14.19
C LEU A 73 -3.70 -5.30 -13.49
N MET A 74 -3.78 -4.67 -12.32
CA MET A 74 -2.63 -4.38 -11.49
C MET A 74 -1.94 -5.67 -11.01
N VAL A 75 -2.69 -6.70 -10.61
CA VAL A 75 -2.12 -8.02 -10.25
C VAL A 75 -1.29 -8.58 -11.41
N VAL A 76 -1.85 -8.57 -12.62
CA VAL A 76 -1.17 -9.07 -13.82
C VAL A 76 0.06 -8.23 -14.16
N SER A 77 -0.08 -6.90 -14.19
CA SER A 77 1.03 -6.01 -14.53
C SER A 77 2.14 -6.00 -13.49
N CYS A 78 1.84 -6.13 -12.19
CA CYS A 78 2.84 -6.34 -11.15
C CYS A 78 3.63 -7.62 -11.39
N TYR A 79 2.96 -8.73 -11.73
CA TYR A 79 3.61 -10.02 -11.97
C TYR A 79 4.61 -9.97 -13.14
N PHE A 80 4.26 -9.24 -14.21
CA PHE A 80 5.13 -9.07 -15.38
C PHE A 80 6.01 -7.82 -15.35
N SER A 81 5.99 -7.04 -14.26
CA SER A 81 6.68 -5.74 -14.19
C SER A 81 8.19 -5.89 -14.36
N SER A 82 8.82 -6.93 -13.80
CA SER A 82 10.26 -7.19 -13.95
C SER A 82 10.68 -7.32 -15.42
N VAL A 83 9.86 -8.01 -16.21
CA VAL A 83 10.07 -8.18 -17.67
C VAL A 83 9.93 -6.85 -18.38
N ILE A 84 8.87 -6.10 -18.10
CA ILE A 84 8.61 -4.80 -18.74
C ILE A 84 9.80 -3.86 -18.50
N VAL A 85 10.25 -3.76 -17.25
CA VAL A 85 11.32 -2.83 -16.86
C VAL A 85 12.68 -3.26 -17.37
N HIS A 86 12.93 -4.56 -17.52
CA HIS A 86 14.13 -5.06 -18.21
C HIS A 86 14.24 -4.48 -19.64
N TYR A 87 13.14 -4.41 -20.38
CA TYR A 87 13.14 -3.89 -21.76
C TYR A 87 13.13 -2.36 -21.87
N ILE A 88 12.26 -1.67 -21.11
CA ILE A 88 12.08 -0.21 -21.27
C ILE A 88 12.96 0.63 -20.32
N GLY A 89 13.65 -0.04 -19.39
CA GLY A 89 14.45 0.57 -18.34
C GLY A 89 13.61 1.22 -17.24
N ILE A 90 14.22 1.42 -16.06
CA ILE A 90 13.52 1.93 -14.87
C ILE A 90 12.88 3.32 -15.06
N LYS A 91 13.54 4.19 -15.84
CA LYS A 91 13.01 5.51 -16.16
C LYS A 91 11.79 5.42 -17.07
N GLY A 92 11.86 4.58 -18.11
CA GLY A 92 10.74 4.35 -19.01
C GLY A 92 9.54 3.74 -18.27
N ALA A 93 9.82 2.83 -17.34
CA ALA A 93 8.83 2.20 -16.48
C ALA A 93 8.10 3.19 -15.58
N LEU A 94 8.81 4.12 -14.93
CA LEU A 94 8.18 5.16 -14.13
C LEU A 94 7.26 6.05 -14.99
N ILE A 95 7.74 6.49 -16.16
CA ILE A 95 6.94 7.32 -17.08
C ILE A 95 5.69 6.57 -17.54
N PHE A 96 5.86 5.36 -18.06
CA PHE A 96 4.74 4.49 -18.46
C PHE A 96 3.73 4.32 -17.33
N GLY A 97 4.23 4.11 -16.12
CA GLY A 97 3.43 3.94 -14.93
C GLY A 97 2.55 5.13 -14.57
N THR A 98 2.92 6.35 -14.97
CA THR A 98 2.11 7.55 -14.71
C THR A 98 1.00 7.80 -15.74
N ILE A 99 1.08 7.20 -16.93
CA ILE A 99 0.20 7.55 -18.07
C ILE A 99 -1.25 7.12 -17.85
N GLY A 100 -1.49 5.96 -17.23
CA GLY A 100 -2.84 5.39 -17.13
C GLY A 100 -3.76 6.07 -16.11
N TYR A 101 -3.21 6.92 -15.23
CA TYR A 101 -3.99 7.62 -14.21
C TYR A 101 -4.90 8.70 -14.80
N ALA A 102 -4.38 9.56 -15.68
CA ALA A 102 -5.15 10.67 -16.25
C ALA A 102 -6.39 10.22 -17.06
N PRO A 103 -6.32 9.16 -17.90
CA PRO A 103 -7.51 8.59 -18.55
C PRO A 103 -8.58 8.11 -17.56
N PHE A 104 -8.20 7.52 -16.43
CA PHE A 104 -9.16 7.12 -15.39
C PHE A 104 -9.87 8.34 -14.79
N ALA A 105 -9.14 9.41 -14.50
CA ALA A 105 -9.76 10.64 -14.00
C ALA A 105 -10.66 11.34 -15.04
N ALA A 106 -10.26 11.32 -16.32
CA ALA A 106 -11.11 11.78 -17.42
C ALA A 106 -12.39 10.93 -17.55
N GLY A 107 -12.27 9.62 -17.38
CA GLY A 107 -13.40 8.70 -17.31
C GLY A 107 -14.38 9.06 -16.20
N LEU A 108 -13.89 9.29 -14.98
CA LEU A 108 -14.72 9.73 -13.85
C LEU A 108 -15.38 11.10 -14.12
N TYR A 109 -14.67 12.05 -14.71
CA TYR A 109 -15.25 13.34 -15.12
C TYR A 109 -16.40 13.16 -16.11
N THR A 110 -16.18 12.40 -17.20
CA THR A 110 -17.20 12.20 -18.24
C THR A 110 -18.40 11.39 -17.73
N ASN A 111 -18.18 10.43 -16.84
CA ASN A 111 -19.26 9.73 -16.15
C ASN A 111 -20.06 10.70 -15.27
N ASN A 112 -19.37 11.53 -14.51
CA ASN A 112 -20.01 12.47 -13.61
C ASN A 112 -20.84 13.50 -14.39
N ARG A 113 -20.29 14.05 -15.47
CA ARG A 113 -20.90 15.16 -16.23
C ARG A 113 -21.93 14.72 -17.27
N TYR A 114 -21.68 13.60 -17.95
CA TYR A 114 -22.43 13.15 -19.13
C TYR A 114 -23.02 11.74 -18.99
N GLY A 115 -22.74 11.02 -17.89
CA GLY A 115 -23.23 9.65 -17.70
C GLY A 115 -22.51 8.60 -18.56
N VAL A 116 -21.36 8.94 -19.16
CA VAL A 116 -20.59 8.03 -20.01
C VAL A 116 -19.82 7.03 -19.15
N GLU A 117 -19.98 5.72 -19.39
CA GLU A 117 -19.32 4.67 -18.59
C GLU A 117 -18.08 4.06 -19.25
N TRP A 118 -18.07 3.93 -20.59
CA TRP A 118 -17.01 3.20 -21.30
C TRP A 118 -15.62 3.80 -21.09
N LEU A 119 -15.50 5.14 -21.06
CA LEU A 119 -14.21 5.82 -20.88
C LEU A 119 -13.65 5.59 -19.47
N MET A 120 -14.52 5.46 -18.47
CA MET A 120 -14.11 5.13 -17.11
C MET A 120 -13.59 3.70 -17.01
N LEU A 121 -14.23 2.73 -17.68
CA LEU A 121 -13.75 1.35 -17.72
C LEU A 121 -12.43 1.23 -18.51
N LEU A 122 -12.31 1.91 -19.66
CA LEU A 122 -11.05 1.97 -20.40
C LEU A 122 -9.96 2.65 -19.58
N GLY A 123 -10.26 3.77 -18.94
CA GLY A 123 -9.34 4.50 -18.08
C GLY A 123 -8.88 3.65 -16.90
N ALA A 124 -9.79 2.92 -16.25
CA ALA A 124 -9.46 1.95 -15.21
C ALA A 124 -8.53 0.84 -15.73
N ALA A 125 -8.77 0.36 -16.95
CA ALA A 125 -7.93 -0.67 -17.54
C ALA A 125 -6.49 -0.18 -17.76
N LEU A 126 -6.35 1.01 -18.36
CA LEU A 126 -5.06 1.67 -18.57
C LEU A 126 -4.37 1.97 -17.23
N CYS A 127 -5.13 2.48 -16.26
CA CYS A 127 -4.66 2.75 -14.90
C CYS A 127 -4.08 1.48 -14.27
N GLY A 128 -4.81 0.36 -14.28
CA GLY A 128 -4.37 -0.89 -13.68
C GLY A 128 -3.07 -1.43 -14.28
N ILE A 129 -2.97 -1.43 -15.61
CA ILE A 129 -1.76 -1.86 -16.33
C ILE A 129 -0.57 -0.95 -15.99
N SER A 130 -0.78 0.37 -16.00
CA SER A 130 0.29 1.34 -15.70
C SER A 130 0.71 1.30 -14.23
N ALA A 131 -0.25 1.17 -13.30
CA ALA A 131 -0.01 1.19 -11.87
C ALA A 131 0.90 0.05 -11.44
N GLY A 132 0.70 -1.18 -11.91
CA GLY A 132 1.56 -2.29 -11.51
C GLY A 132 3.02 -2.10 -11.92
N VAL A 133 3.28 -1.46 -13.06
CA VAL A 133 4.63 -1.06 -13.48
C VAL A 133 5.15 0.12 -12.65
N PHE A 134 4.31 1.10 -12.35
CA PHE A 134 4.66 2.26 -11.53
C PHE A 134 5.17 1.86 -10.16
N TRP A 135 4.41 1.03 -9.42
CA TRP A 135 4.74 0.62 -8.06
C TRP A 135 6.06 -0.16 -7.99
N MET A 136 6.33 -1.00 -8.97
CA MET A 136 7.62 -1.69 -9.03
C MET A 136 8.76 -0.71 -9.32
N ALA A 137 8.59 0.15 -10.33
CA ALA A 137 9.61 1.14 -10.70
C ALA A 137 9.94 2.07 -9.52
N GLU A 138 8.90 2.52 -8.82
CA GLU A 138 9.01 3.29 -7.60
C GLU A 138 9.82 2.57 -6.52
N ALA A 139 9.45 1.34 -6.17
CA ALA A 139 10.12 0.58 -5.13
C ALA A 139 11.62 0.40 -5.45
N ALA A 140 11.93 0.03 -6.69
CA ALA A 140 13.32 -0.14 -7.14
C ALA A 140 14.12 1.17 -7.08
N ILE A 141 13.54 2.31 -7.51
CA ILE A 141 14.21 3.62 -7.41
C ILE A 141 14.41 4.01 -5.94
N ALA A 142 13.38 3.88 -5.11
CA ALA A 142 13.41 4.28 -3.71
C ALA A 142 14.45 3.50 -2.88
N ILE A 143 14.71 2.24 -3.25
CA ILE A 143 15.69 1.38 -2.58
C ILE A 143 17.10 1.60 -3.13
N ALA A 144 17.25 1.68 -4.46
CA ALA A 144 18.57 1.61 -5.10
C ALA A 144 19.27 2.96 -5.24
N TYR A 145 18.52 4.05 -5.40
CA TYR A 145 19.10 5.38 -5.65
C TYR A 145 19.77 5.95 -4.39
N PRO A 146 19.16 5.86 -3.20
CA PRO A 146 19.78 6.38 -1.98
C PRO A 146 21.03 5.63 -1.55
N GLU A 147 21.95 6.38 -0.96
CA GLU A 147 23.11 5.83 -0.24
C GLU A 147 22.65 5.00 0.97
N PRO A 148 23.37 3.95 1.39
CA PRO A 148 22.88 3.00 2.40
C PRO A 148 22.55 3.67 3.73
N TRP A 149 23.35 4.65 4.15
CA TRP A 149 23.13 5.45 5.36
C TRP A 149 21.99 6.47 5.25
N ASN A 150 21.47 6.73 4.04
CA ASN A 150 20.43 7.72 3.78
C ASN A 150 19.10 7.10 3.33
N ARG A 151 19.03 5.78 3.12
CA ARG A 151 17.84 5.04 2.66
C ARG A 151 16.59 5.39 3.45
N GLY A 152 16.63 5.31 4.79
CA GLY A 152 15.47 5.60 5.63
C GLY A 152 14.95 7.05 5.52
N LYS A 153 15.86 8.03 5.47
CA LYS A 153 15.48 9.45 5.32
C LYS A 153 14.91 9.74 3.93
N ALA A 154 15.53 9.18 2.90
CA ALA A 154 15.06 9.29 1.53
C ALA A 154 13.66 8.67 1.36
N LEU A 155 13.44 7.48 1.94
CA LEU A 155 12.15 6.80 1.94
C LEU A 155 11.07 7.64 2.66
N GLY A 156 11.37 8.18 3.85
CA GLY A 156 10.43 9.04 4.58
C GLY A 156 10.07 10.33 3.82
N TYR A 157 11.08 10.99 3.23
CA TYR A 157 10.89 12.19 2.41
C TYR A 157 10.01 11.91 1.19
N TRP A 158 10.29 10.83 0.47
CA TRP A 158 9.50 10.42 -0.68
C TRP A 158 8.05 10.08 -0.31
N LEU A 159 7.83 9.34 0.78
CA LEU A 159 6.49 8.92 1.20
C LEU A 159 5.59 10.12 1.54
N THR A 160 6.19 11.23 1.99
CA THR A 160 5.47 12.49 2.26
C THR A 160 4.74 12.99 1.02
N TYR A 161 5.31 12.87 -0.18
CA TYR A 161 4.65 13.35 -1.41
C TYR A 161 3.35 12.59 -1.72
N ARG A 162 3.34 11.27 -1.53
CA ARG A 162 2.14 10.45 -1.74
C ARG A 162 1.02 10.89 -0.79
N LEU A 163 1.35 11.07 0.49
CA LEU A 163 0.41 11.50 1.52
C LEU A 163 -0.05 12.95 1.30
N CYS A 164 0.85 13.84 0.89
CA CYS A 164 0.52 15.21 0.48
C CYS A 164 -0.46 15.23 -0.69
N GLY A 165 -0.32 14.34 -1.68
CA GLY A 165 -1.27 14.22 -2.78
C GLY A 165 -2.69 13.92 -2.30
N GLN A 166 -2.83 12.97 -1.37
CA GLN A 166 -4.12 12.62 -0.77
C GLN A 166 -4.74 13.80 -0.01
N ILE A 167 -3.95 14.48 0.84
CA ILE A 167 -4.41 15.62 1.63
C ILE A 167 -4.77 16.80 0.71
N LEU A 168 -3.93 17.10 -0.28
CA LEU A 168 -4.16 18.17 -1.25
C LEU A 168 -5.46 17.95 -2.01
N GLY A 169 -5.69 16.74 -2.53
CA GLY A 169 -6.92 16.45 -3.25
C GLY A 169 -8.16 16.49 -2.34
N GLY A 170 -8.04 16.04 -1.09
CA GLY A 170 -9.10 16.21 -0.09
C GLY A 170 -9.39 17.69 0.22
N ALA A 171 -8.36 18.53 0.31
CA ALA A 171 -8.52 19.96 0.58
C ALA A 171 -9.18 20.69 -0.61
N ILE A 172 -8.77 20.38 -1.84
CA ILE A 172 -9.40 20.89 -3.07
C ILE A 172 -10.88 20.50 -3.09
N ASN A 173 -11.18 19.24 -2.79
CA ASN A 173 -12.56 18.77 -2.81
C ASN A 173 -13.42 19.43 -1.72
N LEU A 174 -12.89 19.58 -0.51
CA LEU A 174 -13.56 20.29 0.58
C LEU A 174 -13.82 21.75 0.22
N GLY A 175 -12.81 22.47 -0.28
CA GLY A 175 -12.96 23.87 -0.67
C GLY A 175 -14.00 24.09 -1.77
N LEU A 176 -14.10 23.17 -2.74
CA LEU A 176 -15.03 23.28 -3.85
C LEU A 176 -16.45 22.75 -3.57
N ASN A 177 -16.66 22.01 -2.48
CA ASN A 177 -17.95 21.40 -2.15
C ASN A 177 -18.48 21.74 -0.76
N ALA A 178 -17.85 22.66 -0.02
CA ALA A 178 -18.24 23.00 1.36
C ALA A 178 -19.71 23.47 1.48
N GLU A 179 -20.26 24.05 0.42
CA GLU A 179 -21.64 24.55 0.39
C GLU A 179 -22.68 23.50 -0.04
N ASN A 180 -22.25 22.32 -0.53
CA ASN A 180 -23.14 21.29 -1.05
C ASN A 180 -23.61 20.32 0.05
N ASP A 181 -24.75 20.64 0.68
CA ASP A 181 -25.35 19.91 1.79
C ASP A 181 -26.21 18.69 1.36
N LYS A 182 -26.31 18.40 0.05
CA LYS A 182 -27.15 17.31 -0.47
C LYS A 182 -26.34 16.05 -0.79
N ALA A 183 -27.03 14.92 -0.94
CA ALA A 183 -26.47 13.74 -1.61
C ALA A 183 -26.26 14.02 -3.10
N GLY A 184 -25.25 13.38 -3.69
CA GLY A 184 -25.02 13.46 -5.12
C GLY A 184 -23.55 13.43 -5.50
N LYS A 185 -23.24 14.20 -6.54
CA LYS A 185 -21.96 14.23 -7.24
C LYS A 185 -21.10 15.38 -6.70
N VAL A 186 -19.78 15.16 -6.61
CA VAL A 186 -18.83 16.25 -6.35
C VAL A 186 -18.74 17.19 -7.56
N SER A 187 -18.30 18.42 -7.31
CA SER A 187 -18.06 19.43 -8.35
C SER A 187 -17.14 18.91 -9.46
N TYR A 188 -17.53 19.17 -10.72
CA TYR A 188 -16.75 18.77 -11.90
C TYR A 188 -15.35 19.41 -11.93
N THR A 189 -15.21 20.59 -11.33
CA THR A 189 -13.94 21.32 -11.23
C THR A 189 -12.88 20.51 -10.50
N VAL A 190 -13.27 19.68 -9.51
CA VAL A 190 -12.37 18.78 -8.79
C VAL A 190 -11.67 17.84 -9.77
N PHE A 191 -12.42 17.21 -10.68
CA PHE A 191 -11.85 16.28 -11.66
C PHE A 191 -10.96 16.98 -12.69
N ILE A 192 -11.30 18.20 -13.13
CA ILE A 192 -10.46 18.96 -14.07
C ILE A 192 -9.08 19.21 -13.46
N ILE A 193 -9.02 19.61 -12.18
CA ILE A 193 -7.76 19.82 -11.47
C ILE A 193 -6.98 18.51 -11.36
N PHE A 194 -7.65 17.40 -11.03
CA PHE A 194 -7.00 16.09 -10.92
C PHE A 194 -6.45 15.58 -12.25
N ILE A 195 -7.18 15.77 -13.35
CA ILE A 195 -6.72 15.43 -14.70
C ILE A 195 -5.49 16.26 -15.07
N ALA A 196 -5.48 17.57 -14.77
CA ALA A 196 -4.33 18.42 -15.05
C ALA A 196 -3.08 17.98 -14.28
N ILE A 197 -3.22 17.66 -12.99
CA ILE A 197 -2.11 17.16 -12.16
C ILE A 197 -1.61 15.80 -12.66
N GLN A 198 -2.51 14.84 -12.91
CA GLN A 198 -2.14 13.51 -13.41
C GLN A 198 -1.53 13.57 -14.81
N GLY A 199 -2.04 14.45 -15.68
CA GLY A 199 -1.51 14.69 -17.02
C GLY A 199 -0.09 15.26 -17.01
N ALA A 200 0.31 15.97 -15.94
CA ALA A 200 1.68 16.43 -15.76
C ALA A 200 2.65 15.30 -15.34
N GLY A 201 2.15 14.21 -14.76
CA GLY A 201 2.94 13.09 -14.21
C GLY A 201 3.99 12.52 -15.17
N PRO A 202 3.64 12.15 -16.42
CA PRO A 202 4.60 11.64 -17.40
C PRO A 202 5.72 12.63 -17.71
N PHE A 203 5.41 13.93 -17.78
CA PHE A 203 6.39 14.98 -18.03
C PHE A 203 7.33 15.17 -16.85
N VAL A 204 6.83 15.06 -15.62
CA VAL A 204 7.68 15.04 -14.42
C VAL A 204 8.63 13.84 -14.46
N GLY A 205 8.15 12.66 -14.86
CA GLY A 205 8.98 11.46 -15.00
C GLY A 205 10.13 11.60 -15.99
N LEU A 206 10.01 12.49 -17.01
CA LEU A 206 11.11 12.78 -17.94
C LEU A 206 12.34 13.41 -17.26
N PHE A 207 12.16 14.05 -16.10
CA PHE A 207 13.26 14.66 -15.35
C PHE A 207 14.01 13.65 -14.48
N LEU A 208 13.53 12.41 -14.32
CA LEU A 208 14.24 11.39 -13.57
C LEU A 208 15.55 11.05 -14.29
N ASN A 209 16.66 10.92 -13.56
CA ASN A 209 17.89 10.41 -14.13
C ASN A 209 17.79 8.91 -14.37
N LYS A 210 18.52 8.42 -15.39
CA LYS A 210 18.76 6.99 -15.52
C LYS A 210 19.74 6.54 -14.42
N PRO A 211 19.71 5.28 -13.96
CA PRO A 211 20.58 4.77 -12.88
C PRO A 211 22.06 5.10 -13.09
N GLU A 212 22.55 4.99 -14.32
CA GLU A 212 23.96 5.19 -14.65
C GLU A 212 24.40 6.66 -14.56
N LYS A 213 23.43 7.59 -14.53
CA LYS A 213 23.64 9.04 -14.43
C LYS A 213 23.43 9.58 -13.03
N VAL A 214 22.96 8.75 -12.10
CA VAL A 214 22.79 9.15 -10.69
C VAL A 214 24.16 9.26 -10.04
N GLU A 215 24.41 10.38 -9.39
CA GLU A 215 25.65 10.66 -8.67
C GLU A 215 25.35 10.57 -7.17
N ARG A 216 25.94 9.59 -6.49
CA ARG A 216 25.81 9.36 -5.05
C ARG A 216 27.01 9.93 -4.29
N GLN A 217 26.77 10.33 -3.05
CA GLN A 217 27.80 10.89 -2.17
C GLN A 217 28.88 9.85 -1.77
N ASP A 218 28.59 8.54 -1.92
CA ASP A 218 29.54 7.45 -1.71
C ASP A 218 30.43 7.16 -2.92
N GLY A 219 30.26 7.87 -4.03
CA GLY A 219 31.00 7.63 -5.28
C GLY A 219 30.64 6.33 -6.01
N LYS A 220 29.71 5.53 -5.47
CA LYS A 220 29.27 4.28 -6.09
C LYS A 220 28.17 4.55 -7.12
N LYS A 221 28.17 3.77 -8.21
CA LYS A 221 27.10 3.80 -9.19
C LYS A 221 25.87 3.05 -8.66
N VAL A 222 24.68 3.51 -9.04
CA VAL A 222 23.44 2.79 -8.78
C VAL A 222 23.40 1.54 -9.65
N SER A 223 23.26 0.36 -9.03
CA SER A 223 23.00 -0.91 -9.71
C SER A 223 21.60 -1.39 -9.38
N LEU A 224 20.88 -1.89 -10.38
CA LEU A 224 19.55 -2.47 -10.26
C LEU A 224 19.62 -3.97 -10.60
N SER A 225 20.34 -4.74 -9.79
CA SER A 225 20.58 -6.17 -10.00
C SER A 225 19.31 -7.02 -10.13
N ILE A 226 18.22 -6.58 -9.49
CA ILE A 226 16.89 -7.24 -9.51
C ILE A 226 16.28 -7.28 -10.92
N LEU A 227 16.77 -6.44 -11.84
CA LEU A 227 16.31 -6.40 -13.24
C LEU A 227 17.16 -7.25 -14.18
N GLU A 228 18.22 -7.89 -13.70
CA GLU A 228 19.17 -8.63 -14.55
C GLU A 228 18.59 -9.97 -15.02
N ASN A 229 17.83 -10.67 -14.17
CA ASN A 229 17.17 -11.94 -14.53
C ASN A 229 15.68 -11.96 -14.16
N PRO A 230 14.79 -11.45 -15.04
CA PRO A 230 13.37 -11.29 -14.71
C PRO A 230 12.65 -12.63 -14.48
N TRP A 231 13.05 -13.69 -15.19
CA TRP A 231 12.44 -15.02 -15.04
C TRP A 231 12.83 -15.71 -13.73
N PHE A 232 14.08 -15.53 -13.30
CA PHE A 232 14.50 -15.97 -11.98
C PHE A 232 13.68 -15.29 -10.88
N GLU A 233 13.50 -13.97 -10.96
CA GLU A 233 12.72 -13.22 -9.97
C GLU A 233 11.25 -13.65 -9.96
N ILE A 234 10.63 -13.91 -11.12
CA ILE A 234 9.27 -14.45 -11.19
C ILE A 234 9.19 -15.82 -10.51
N LYS A 235 10.14 -16.72 -10.79
CA LYS A 235 10.17 -18.07 -10.21
C LYS A 235 10.39 -18.02 -8.70
N ALA A 236 11.33 -17.19 -8.22
CA ALA A 236 11.63 -17.02 -6.81
C ALA A 236 10.45 -16.40 -6.05
N THR A 237 9.82 -15.38 -6.62
CA THR A 237 8.59 -14.76 -6.07
C THR A 237 7.45 -15.77 -6.00
N THR A 238 7.25 -16.56 -7.05
CA THR A 238 6.22 -17.63 -7.08
C THR A 238 6.49 -18.69 -6.02
N ARG A 239 7.75 -19.09 -5.79
CA ARG A 239 8.10 -20.01 -4.71
C ARG A 239 7.74 -19.43 -3.33
N ASN A 240 8.03 -18.15 -3.10
CA ASN A 240 7.73 -17.48 -1.84
C ASN A 240 6.22 -17.32 -1.60
N LEU A 241 5.40 -17.22 -2.66
CA LEU A 241 3.93 -17.20 -2.55
C LEU A 241 3.41 -18.47 -1.88
N PHE A 242 4.01 -19.63 -2.19
CA PHE A 242 3.63 -20.92 -1.62
C PHE A 242 4.34 -21.24 -0.29
N ASN A 243 5.09 -20.29 0.29
CA ASN A 243 5.65 -20.46 1.62
C ASN A 243 4.51 -20.59 2.65
N PRO A 244 4.46 -21.65 3.48
CA PRO A 244 3.42 -21.83 4.48
C PRO A 244 3.21 -20.62 5.40
N LYS A 245 4.28 -19.93 5.79
CA LYS A 245 4.21 -18.73 6.65
C LYS A 245 3.54 -17.57 5.93
N PHE A 246 3.79 -17.40 4.63
CA PHE A 246 3.14 -16.36 3.82
C PHE A 246 1.67 -16.70 3.60
N LEU A 247 1.35 -17.95 3.26
CA LEU A 247 -0.03 -18.43 3.06
C LEU A 247 -0.92 -18.19 4.30
N LEU A 248 -0.38 -18.40 5.51
CA LEU A 248 -1.09 -18.13 6.76
C LEU A 248 -1.40 -16.63 6.98
N ILE A 249 -0.63 -15.73 6.38
CA ILE A 249 -0.81 -14.27 6.49
C ILE A 249 -1.73 -13.71 5.39
N ILE A 250 -2.00 -14.44 4.30
CA ILE A 250 -2.83 -13.97 3.18
C ILE A 250 -4.21 -13.50 3.65
N LEU A 251 -4.84 -14.18 4.62
CA LEU A 251 -6.14 -13.76 5.14
C LEU A 251 -6.05 -12.48 5.97
N TRP A 252 -4.93 -12.25 6.66
CA TRP A 252 -4.67 -11.02 7.39
C TRP A 252 -4.36 -9.84 6.48
N ILE A 253 -3.63 -10.08 5.38
CA ILE A 253 -3.51 -9.10 4.29
C ILE A 253 -4.91 -8.78 3.75
N GLY A 254 -5.69 -9.81 3.47
CA GLY A 254 -7.04 -9.70 2.93
C GLY A 254 -7.97 -8.86 3.79
N GLN A 255 -8.13 -9.16 5.08
CA GLN A 255 -9.02 -8.39 5.95
C GLN A 255 -8.64 -6.90 6.02
N ALA A 256 -7.33 -6.61 6.00
CA ALA A 256 -6.82 -5.25 6.09
C ALA A 256 -7.17 -4.45 4.83
N VAL A 257 -6.85 -4.97 3.64
CA VAL A 257 -7.07 -4.21 2.40
C VAL A 257 -8.49 -4.29 1.86
N PHE A 258 -9.24 -5.34 2.22
CA PHE A 258 -10.65 -5.44 1.89
C PHE A 258 -11.43 -4.26 2.48
N ALA A 259 -11.03 -3.76 3.66
CA ALA A 259 -11.69 -2.68 4.37
C ALA A 259 -11.76 -1.38 3.57
N GLU A 260 -10.81 -1.15 2.66
CA GLU A 260 -10.72 0.09 1.89
C GLU A 260 -12.00 0.40 1.11
N ALA A 261 -12.44 -0.54 0.26
CA ALA A 261 -13.66 -0.36 -0.51
C ALA A 261 -14.89 -0.25 0.40
N VAL A 262 -14.86 -0.91 1.56
CA VAL A 262 -15.96 -0.91 2.55
C VAL A 262 -16.15 0.48 3.13
N PHE A 263 -15.11 1.11 3.70
CA PHE A 263 -15.28 2.41 4.35
C PHE A 263 -15.48 3.56 3.34
N PHE A 264 -14.92 3.46 2.12
CA PHE A 264 -15.23 4.43 1.06
C PHE A 264 -16.67 4.29 0.54
N THR A 265 -17.18 3.06 0.41
CA THR A 265 -18.57 2.83 0.02
C THR A 265 -19.54 3.26 1.13
N TYR A 266 -19.19 3.03 2.39
CA TYR A 266 -19.93 3.53 3.55
C TYR A 266 -20.03 5.07 3.53
N LEU A 267 -18.90 5.76 3.31
CA LEU A 267 -18.89 7.22 3.19
C LEU A 267 -19.75 7.70 2.01
N ALA A 268 -19.68 7.03 0.86
CA ALA A 268 -20.44 7.41 -0.33
C ALA A 268 -21.96 7.20 -0.18
N SER A 269 -22.37 6.18 0.58
CA SER A 269 -23.77 5.75 0.65
C SER A 269 -24.60 6.53 1.66
N TRP A 270 -23.98 7.01 2.74
CA TRP A 270 -24.70 7.50 3.93
C TRP A 270 -24.45 8.96 4.28
N PHE A 271 -23.68 9.71 3.48
CA PHE A 271 -23.29 11.09 3.78
C PHE A 271 -23.52 12.06 2.62
N SER A 272 -23.75 13.34 2.95
CA SER A 272 -23.83 14.43 1.99
C SER A 272 -22.50 14.67 1.27
N VAL A 273 -22.52 15.42 0.15
CA VAL A 273 -21.31 15.73 -0.62
C VAL A 273 -20.28 16.48 0.23
N ARG A 274 -20.69 17.47 1.02
CA ARG A 274 -19.77 18.21 1.91
C ARG A 274 -19.21 17.36 3.05
N SER A 275 -20.02 16.46 3.62
CA SER A 275 -19.56 15.47 4.62
C SER A 275 -18.52 14.51 4.04
N ARG A 276 -18.74 14.00 2.82
CA ARG A 276 -17.76 13.19 2.07
C ARG A 276 -16.48 13.97 1.83
N ALA A 277 -16.60 15.26 1.49
CA ALA A 277 -15.45 16.11 1.27
C ALA A 277 -14.60 16.31 2.53
N LEU A 278 -15.25 16.54 3.67
CA LEU A 278 -14.57 16.56 4.97
C LEU A 278 -13.89 15.21 5.27
N GLY A 279 -14.59 14.09 5.00
CA GLY A 279 -14.06 12.74 5.13
C GLY A 279 -12.80 12.50 4.29
N SER A 280 -12.80 12.97 3.04
CA SER A 280 -11.64 12.85 2.14
C SER A 280 -10.41 13.58 2.69
N PHE A 281 -10.59 14.80 3.20
CA PHE A 281 -9.51 15.61 3.77
C PHE A 281 -8.97 15.02 5.08
N LEU A 282 -9.87 14.70 6.02
CA LEU A 282 -9.48 14.14 7.31
C LEU A 282 -8.85 12.77 7.18
N SER A 283 -9.28 11.94 6.21
CA SER A 283 -8.70 10.60 5.97
C SER A 283 -7.20 10.66 5.74
N GLY A 284 -6.73 11.62 4.93
CA GLY A 284 -5.30 11.82 4.68
C GLY A 284 -4.54 12.26 5.94
N ILE A 285 -5.11 13.16 6.73
CA ILE A 285 -4.49 13.66 7.97
C ILE A 285 -4.36 12.54 8.99
N VAL A 286 -5.44 11.81 9.26
CA VAL A 286 -5.41 10.73 10.27
C VAL A 286 -4.53 9.57 9.82
N ALA A 287 -4.43 9.30 8.51
CA ALA A 287 -3.50 8.31 7.98
C ALA A 287 -2.04 8.71 8.22
N VAL A 288 -1.67 9.98 7.96
CA VAL A 288 -0.31 10.47 8.26
C VAL A 288 0.00 10.34 9.74
N ILE A 289 -0.89 10.80 10.62
CA ILE A 289 -0.64 10.80 12.07
C ILE A 289 -0.53 9.37 12.60
N SER A 290 -1.53 8.54 12.34
CA SER A 290 -1.56 7.15 12.83
C SER A 290 -0.39 6.32 12.28
N GLY A 291 -0.02 6.54 11.01
CA GLY A 291 1.11 5.87 10.39
C GLY A 291 2.45 6.22 11.05
N ASN A 292 2.70 7.51 11.31
CA ASN A 292 3.92 7.95 11.99
C ASN A 292 3.98 7.46 13.45
N LEU A 293 2.84 7.44 14.16
CA LEU A 293 2.77 6.92 15.52
C LEU A 293 3.13 5.43 15.57
N LEU A 294 2.58 4.62 14.65
CA LEU A 294 2.92 3.20 14.60
C LEU A 294 4.37 2.99 14.17
N GLY A 295 4.86 3.70 13.15
CA GLY A 295 6.26 3.60 12.71
C GLY A 295 7.22 3.90 13.86
N HIS A 296 6.97 4.99 14.59
CA HIS A 296 7.75 5.33 15.77
C HIS A 296 7.72 4.24 16.85
N TRP A 297 6.59 3.55 17.05
CA TRP A 297 6.51 2.41 17.98
C TRP A 297 7.31 1.19 17.47
N LEU A 298 7.12 0.82 16.21
CA LEU A 298 7.75 -0.35 15.60
C LEU A 298 9.26 -0.17 15.45
N ASP A 299 9.77 1.05 15.33
CA ASP A 299 11.21 1.34 15.19
C ASP A 299 11.95 1.43 16.54
N ARG A 300 11.24 1.32 17.69
CA ARG A 300 11.88 1.38 19.01
C ARG A 300 12.75 0.15 19.29
N SER A 301 14.05 0.26 19.00
CA SER A 301 15.06 -0.76 19.26
C SER A 301 15.25 -1.12 20.73
N LYS A 302 14.89 -0.22 21.66
CA LYS A 302 14.93 -0.48 23.12
C LYS A 302 13.90 -1.53 23.57
N ILE A 303 12.90 -1.82 22.74
CA ILE A 303 11.83 -2.78 23.05
C ILE A 303 12.02 -4.02 22.19
N SER A 304 11.90 -5.20 22.79
CA SER A 304 12.08 -6.46 22.06
C SER A 304 11.14 -6.57 20.85
N LEU A 305 11.59 -7.21 19.77
CA LEU A 305 10.78 -7.50 18.58
C LEU A 305 9.48 -8.25 18.94
N LYS A 306 9.58 -9.19 19.88
CA LYS A 306 8.47 -9.97 20.43
C LYS A 306 7.38 -9.06 21.03
N THR A 307 7.77 -8.12 21.89
CA THR A 307 6.82 -7.21 22.53
C THR A 307 6.18 -6.27 21.52
N ARG A 308 6.96 -5.66 20.62
CA ARG A 308 6.45 -4.75 19.58
C ARG A 308 5.43 -5.44 18.68
N THR A 309 5.79 -6.61 18.14
CA THR A 309 4.90 -7.38 17.25
C THR A 309 3.60 -7.78 17.93
N ARG A 310 3.67 -8.37 19.12
CA ARG A 310 2.49 -8.93 19.81
C ARG A 310 1.57 -7.85 20.34
N SER A 311 2.13 -6.76 20.89
CA SER A 311 1.33 -5.63 21.37
C SER A 311 0.60 -4.94 20.22
N THR A 312 1.27 -4.67 19.10
CA THR A 312 0.64 -4.10 17.91
C THR A 312 -0.45 -5.01 17.35
N PHE A 313 -0.19 -6.32 17.25
CA PHE A 313 -1.18 -7.28 16.77
C PHE A 313 -2.44 -7.28 17.64
N TRP A 314 -2.31 -7.44 18.96
CA TRP A 314 -3.48 -7.48 19.85
C TRP A 314 -4.19 -6.13 19.96
N PHE A 315 -3.45 -5.02 19.89
CA PHE A 315 -4.05 -3.69 19.77
C PHE A 315 -4.93 -3.58 18.52
N LEU A 316 -4.44 -4.02 17.36
CA LEU A 316 -5.21 -4.05 16.11
C LEU A 316 -6.42 -4.96 16.21
N VAL A 317 -6.26 -6.17 16.75
CA VAL A 317 -7.38 -7.12 16.93
C VAL A 317 -8.48 -6.47 17.76
N VAL A 318 -8.18 -5.96 18.96
CA VAL A 318 -9.20 -5.39 19.85
C VAL A 318 -9.87 -4.16 19.23
N THR A 319 -9.08 -3.22 18.68
CA THR A 319 -9.62 -1.97 18.12
C THR A 319 -10.43 -2.20 16.85
N GLN A 320 -9.94 -3.02 15.91
CA GLN A 320 -10.71 -3.38 14.71
C GLN A 320 -12.00 -4.12 15.07
N GLY A 321 -11.97 -5.04 16.03
CA GLY A 321 -13.16 -5.72 16.51
C GLY A 321 -14.23 -4.74 17.01
N ALA A 322 -13.82 -3.77 17.85
CA ALA A 322 -14.73 -2.73 18.33
C ALA A 322 -15.32 -1.87 17.21
N TRP A 323 -14.49 -1.44 16.25
CA TRP A 323 -14.94 -0.63 15.12
C TRP A 323 -15.84 -1.38 14.15
N TRP A 324 -15.57 -2.67 13.89
CA TRP A 324 -16.43 -3.49 13.05
C TRP A 324 -17.78 -3.80 13.69
N ILE A 325 -17.83 -4.00 15.01
CA ILE A 325 -19.10 -4.10 15.75
C ILE A 325 -19.89 -2.80 15.59
N TRP A 326 -19.25 -1.65 15.81
CA TRP A 326 -19.90 -0.35 15.66
C TRP A 326 -20.41 -0.12 14.23
N ALA A 327 -19.58 -0.38 13.22
CA ALA A 327 -19.94 -0.29 11.81
C ALA A 327 -21.11 -1.21 11.46
N THR A 328 -21.12 -2.45 11.98
CA THR A 328 -22.19 -3.43 11.77
C THR A 328 -23.53 -2.93 12.33
N ILE A 329 -23.53 -2.37 13.55
CA ILE A 329 -24.73 -1.80 14.19
C ILE A 329 -25.27 -0.64 13.35
N LEU A 330 -24.40 0.28 12.93
CA LEU A 330 -24.81 1.42 12.11
C LEU A 330 -25.31 1.00 10.74
N ALA A 331 -24.61 0.11 10.04
CA ALA A 331 -25.01 -0.36 8.72
C ALA A 331 -26.37 -1.07 8.76
N THR A 332 -26.62 -1.89 9.79
CA THR A 332 -27.92 -2.52 10.03
C THR A 332 -29.03 -1.48 10.20
N ARG A 333 -28.77 -0.43 11.00
CA ARG A 333 -29.72 0.66 11.22
C ARG A 333 -29.96 1.47 9.95
N PHE A 334 -28.90 1.86 9.24
CA PHE A 334 -28.97 2.71 8.05
C PHE A 334 -29.67 2.03 6.88
N ARG A 335 -29.58 0.69 6.79
CA ARG A 335 -30.37 -0.09 5.83
C ARG A 335 -31.88 0.14 6.00
N GLN A 336 -32.34 0.33 7.23
CA GLN A 336 -33.75 0.58 7.55
C GLN A 336 -34.11 2.06 7.42
N THR A 337 -33.29 2.95 8.00
CA THR A 337 -33.62 4.38 8.10
C THR A 337 -33.23 5.19 6.86
N ARG A 338 -32.38 4.64 5.99
CA ARG A 338 -31.88 5.26 4.74
C ARG A 338 -31.43 6.73 4.91
N PRO A 339 -30.53 7.03 5.87
CA PRO A 339 -30.15 8.40 6.16
C PRO A 339 -29.18 8.94 5.09
N THR A 340 -29.08 10.26 5.03
CA THR A 340 -27.99 10.98 4.37
C THR A 340 -27.47 12.02 5.36
N TYR A 341 -26.41 11.69 6.09
CA TYR A 341 -25.89 12.55 7.15
C TYR A 341 -25.09 13.71 6.60
N ASP A 342 -25.48 14.89 7.03
CA ASP A 342 -24.75 16.12 6.87
C ASP A 342 -23.95 16.47 8.14
N TRP A 343 -22.83 17.18 8.01
CA TRP A 343 -22.01 17.56 9.16
C TRP A 343 -22.72 18.44 10.20
N ALA A 344 -23.88 19.02 9.84
CA ALA A 344 -24.69 19.84 10.72
C ALA A 344 -25.70 18.99 11.53
N ASP A 345 -25.85 17.71 11.19
CA ASP A 345 -26.80 16.82 11.85
C ASP A 345 -26.29 16.38 13.22
N SER A 346 -27.18 16.31 14.21
CA SER A 346 -26.86 15.90 15.59
C SER A 346 -26.25 14.49 15.68
N SER A 347 -26.61 13.59 14.76
CA SER A 347 -26.13 12.21 14.70
C SER A 347 -24.88 12.03 13.83
N PHE A 348 -24.40 13.09 13.17
CA PHE A 348 -23.24 13.04 12.27
C PHE A 348 -22.00 12.47 12.96
N GLY A 349 -21.67 12.98 14.16
CA GLY A 349 -20.45 12.60 14.87
C GLY A 349 -20.36 11.09 15.11
N ALA A 350 -21.46 10.44 15.49
CA ALA A 350 -21.49 9.00 15.74
C ALA A 350 -21.35 8.18 14.46
N ALA A 351 -21.91 8.63 13.33
CA ALA A 351 -21.77 7.95 12.05
C ALA A 351 -20.37 8.18 11.44
N PHE A 352 -19.92 9.42 11.45
CA PHE A 352 -18.68 9.85 10.80
C PHE A 352 -17.43 9.37 11.54
N ALA A 353 -17.47 9.29 12.88
CA ALA A 353 -16.34 8.78 13.66
C ALA A 353 -15.96 7.35 13.27
N VAL A 354 -16.93 6.49 12.95
CA VAL A 354 -16.67 5.12 12.47
C VAL A 354 -15.81 5.13 11.21
N TYR A 355 -16.15 5.97 10.24
CA TYR A 355 -15.36 6.12 9.02
C TYR A 355 -13.90 6.52 9.31
N ILE A 356 -13.70 7.50 10.21
CA ILE A 356 -12.37 7.96 10.60
C ILE A 356 -11.59 6.85 11.31
N PHE A 357 -12.22 6.12 12.24
CA PHE A 357 -11.58 5.02 12.95
C PHE A 357 -11.24 3.84 12.04
N LEU A 358 -12.11 3.49 11.09
CA LEU A 358 -11.81 2.47 10.08
C LEU A 358 -10.63 2.89 9.20
N THR A 359 -10.54 4.18 8.84
CA THR A 359 -9.40 4.73 8.10
C THR A 359 -8.08 4.62 8.89
N ILE A 360 -8.12 4.97 10.19
CA ILE A 360 -6.98 4.81 11.11
C ILE A 360 -6.58 3.33 11.20
N GLY A 361 -7.56 2.44 11.38
CA GLY A 361 -7.35 1.01 11.45
C GLY A 361 -6.72 0.43 10.19
N PHE A 362 -7.21 0.83 9.03
CA PHE A 362 -6.63 0.49 7.74
C PHE A 362 -5.16 0.92 7.68
N GLN A 363 -4.84 2.17 8.01
CA GLN A 363 -3.48 2.68 7.89
C GLN A 363 -2.49 2.00 8.85
N ILE A 364 -2.88 1.79 10.10
CA ILE A 364 -2.04 1.10 11.10
C ILE A 364 -1.83 -0.35 10.68
N ASN A 365 -2.88 -1.04 10.25
CA ASN A 365 -2.77 -2.42 9.80
C ASN A 365 -1.90 -2.52 8.54
N TYR A 366 -2.09 -1.62 7.58
CA TYR A 366 -1.29 -1.53 6.35
C TYR A 366 0.20 -1.45 6.65
N LEU A 367 0.63 -0.53 7.52
CA LEU A 367 2.04 -0.44 7.93
C LEU A 367 2.52 -1.67 8.70
N PHE A 368 1.64 -2.28 9.51
CA PHE A 368 1.96 -3.51 10.20
C PHE A 368 2.19 -4.67 9.21
N LEU A 369 1.46 -4.75 8.10
CA LEU A 369 1.71 -5.74 7.05
C LEU A 369 3.15 -5.64 6.50
N TYR A 370 3.64 -4.43 6.19
CA TYR A 370 5.02 -4.22 5.74
C TYR A 370 6.02 -4.67 6.79
N PHE A 371 5.76 -4.38 8.06
CA PHE A 371 6.58 -4.86 9.17
C PHE A 371 6.58 -6.39 9.24
N ILE A 372 5.44 -7.04 9.08
CA ILE A 372 5.33 -8.50 9.10
C ILE A 372 6.17 -9.12 7.99
N VAL A 373 5.98 -8.68 6.74
CA VAL A 373 6.68 -9.28 5.59
C VAL A 373 8.18 -9.01 5.62
N THR A 374 8.61 -7.87 6.17
CA THR A 374 10.03 -7.58 6.39
C THR A 374 10.64 -8.53 7.41
N ASN A 375 9.91 -8.90 8.47
CA ASN A 375 10.37 -9.83 9.49
C ASN A 375 10.18 -11.33 9.11
N LEU A 376 9.45 -11.62 8.02
CA LEU A 376 9.38 -12.95 7.43
C LEU A 376 10.61 -13.29 6.58
N ALA A 377 11.21 -12.28 5.98
CA ALA A 377 12.37 -12.42 5.10
C ALA A 377 13.63 -12.82 5.88
N ALA A 378 14.41 -13.75 5.31
CA ALA A 378 15.71 -14.14 5.85
C ALA A 378 16.87 -13.23 5.38
N GLY A 379 16.65 -12.38 4.36
CA GLY A 379 17.66 -11.45 3.84
C GLY A 379 17.08 -10.36 2.93
N GLU A 380 17.91 -9.38 2.53
CA GLU A 380 17.46 -8.19 1.79
C GLU A 380 16.75 -8.52 0.46
N GLU A 381 17.23 -9.50 -0.30
CA GLU A 381 16.56 -9.92 -1.54
C GLU A 381 15.17 -10.50 -1.28
N GLU A 382 15.03 -11.27 -0.19
CA GLU A 382 13.75 -11.88 0.16
C GLU A 382 12.76 -10.85 0.70
N VAL A 383 13.23 -9.78 1.36
CA VAL A 383 12.39 -8.63 1.75
C VAL A 383 11.74 -8.02 0.51
N ILE A 384 12.49 -7.86 -0.58
CA ILE A 384 11.96 -7.26 -1.82
C ILE A 384 10.93 -8.18 -2.46
N ARG A 385 11.21 -9.50 -2.52
CA ARG A 385 10.26 -10.50 -3.04
C ARG A 385 8.98 -10.55 -2.20
N TYR A 386 9.08 -10.53 -0.87
CA TYR A 386 7.90 -10.51 0.00
C TYR A 386 7.13 -9.19 -0.07
N ALA A 387 7.80 -8.05 -0.25
CA ALA A 387 7.14 -6.76 -0.47
C ALA A 387 6.36 -6.77 -1.80
N ALA A 388 6.92 -7.38 -2.85
CA ALA A 388 6.23 -7.56 -4.13
C ALA A 388 5.02 -8.52 -4.00
N LEU A 389 5.18 -9.63 -3.28
CA LEU A 389 4.08 -10.56 -2.98
C LEU A 389 2.98 -9.91 -2.16
N LEU A 390 3.34 -9.11 -1.16
CA LEU A 390 2.39 -8.33 -0.38
C LEU A 390 1.57 -7.45 -1.32
N ARG A 391 2.22 -6.64 -2.17
CA ARG A 391 1.53 -5.75 -3.10
C ARG A 391 0.60 -6.48 -4.07
N GLY A 392 1.04 -7.61 -4.63
CA GLY A 392 0.22 -8.43 -5.53
C GLY A 392 -0.99 -9.03 -4.80
N THR A 393 -0.80 -9.53 -3.59
CA THR A 393 -1.86 -10.11 -2.76
C THR A 393 -2.85 -9.04 -2.29
N GLU A 394 -2.35 -7.85 -1.92
CA GLU A 394 -3.16 -6.68 -1.58
C GLU A 394 -4.09 -6.32 -2.75
N SER A 395 -3.52 -6.23 -3.95
CA SER A 395 -4.25 -5.90 -5.17
C SER A 395 -5.33 -6.94 -5.49
N ALA A 396 -5.03 -8.24 -5.33
CA ALA A 396 -6.00 -9.30 -5.55
C ALA A 396 -7.20 -9.19 -4.58
N TRP A 397 -6.95 -8.93 -3.30
CA TRP A 397 -8.02 -8.73 -2.32
C TRP A 397 -8.81 -7.44 -2.54
N GLN A 398 -8.15 -6.35 -2.94
CA GLN A 398 -8.83 -5.11 -3.31
C GLN A 398 -9.71 -5.31 -4.55
N ALA A 399 -9.27 -6.08 -5.55
CA ALA A 399 -10.10 -6.43 -6.70
C ALA A 399 -11.38 -7.16 -6.28
N VAL A 400 -11.27 -8.14 -5.38
CA VAL A 400 -12.43 -8.83 -4.82
C VAL A 400 -13.32 -7.89 -4.01
N SER A 401 -12.73 -7.03 -3.18
CA SER A 401 -13.47 -6.09 -2.34
C SER A 401 -14.27 -5.07 -3.16
N TYR A 402 -13.61 -4.40 -4.11
CA TYR A 402 -14.27 -3.47 -5.03
C TYR A 402 -15.28 -4.19 -5.95
N GLY A 403 -14.98 -5.43 -6.36
CA GLY A 403 -15.90 -6.25 -7.15
C GLY A 403 -17.18 -6.56 -6.38
N LEU A 404 -17.08 -7.05 -5.14
CA LEU A 404 -18.24 -7.35 -4.30
C LEU A 404 -19.01 -6.08 -3.90
N THR A 405 -18.31 -5.01 -3.53
CA THR A 405 -18.96 -3.72 -3.16
C THR A 405 -19.58 -3.00 -4.36
N SER A 406 -19.34 -3.44 -5.60
CA SER A 406 -20.09 -2.97 -6.77
C SER A 406 -21.53 -3.50 -6.81
N VAL A 407 -21.80 -4.62 -6.14
CA VAL A 407 -23.15 -5.17 -5.98
C VAL A 407 -23.86 -4.39 -4.87
N THR A 408 -24.99 -3.75 -5.17
CA THR A 408 -25.68 -2.81 -4.27
C THR A 408 -25.90 -3.36 -2.86
N LEU A 409 -26.43 -4.58 -2.72
CA LEU A 409 -26.69 -5.19 -1.41
C LEU A 409 -25.38 -5.40 -0.61
N PHE A 410 -24.30 -5.78 -1.30
CA PHE A 410 -23.00 -5.95 -0.66
C PHE A 410 -22.39 -4.60 -0.29
N GLY A 411 -22.43 -3.60 -1.17
CA GLY A 411 -21.91 -2.27 -0.90
C GLY A 411 -22.59 -1.57 0.28
N GLU A 412 -23.91 -1.72 0.43
CA GLU A 412 -24.66 -1.08 1.52
C GLU A 412 -24.39 -1.68 2.91
N VAL A 413 -24.22 -3.01 2.98
CA VAL A 413 -24.21 -3.74 4.26
C VAL A 413 -23.38 -5.02 4.22
N GLY A 414 -23.50 -5.81 3.16
CA GLY A 414 -22.87 -7.14 3.10
C GLY A 414 -21.35 -7.12 3.23
N ALA A 415 -20.69 -6.09 2.70
CA ALA A 415 -19.24 -5.96 2.73
C ALA A 415 -18.71 -5.66 4.14
N ILE A 416 -19.47 -4.93 4.97
CA ILE A 416 -19.13 -4.71 6.39
C ILE A 416 -19.18 -6.03 7.15
N TYR A 417 -20.24 -6.82 6.95
CA TYR A 417 -20.39 -8.11 7.61
C TYR A 417 -19.33 -9.12 7.16
N LEU A 418 -19.05 -9.16 5.86
CA LEU A 418 -18.02 -10.03 5.31
C LEU A 418 -16.63 -9.64 5.83
N ASN A 419 -16.29 -8.34 5.87
CA ASN A 419 -15.00 -7.92 6.40
C ASN A 419 -14.87 -8.21 7.89
N PHE A 420 -15.96 -8.09 8.66
CA PHE A 420 -15.96 -8.43 10.07
C PHE A 420 -15.72 -9.94 10.29
N ALA A 421 -16.36 -10.80 9.48
CA ALA A 421 -16.09 -12.23 9.49
C ALA A 421 -14.65 -12.55 9.06
N LEU A 422 -14.16 -11.90 8.00
CA LEU A 422 -12.80 -12.08 7.49
C LEU A 422 -11.74 -11.66 8.52
N TRP A 423 -11.99 -10.56 9.25
CA TRP A 423 -11.17 -10.14 10.38
C TRP A 423 -11.09 -11.26 11.43
N ALA A 424 -12.22 -11.82 11.85
CA ALA A 424 -12.25 -12.87 12.88
C ALA A 424 -11.50 -14.14 12.44
N VAL A 425 -11.72 -14.58 11.20
CA VAL A 425 -11.07 -15.78 10.63
C VAL A 425 -9.57 -15.57 10.46
N ALA A 426 -9.12 -14.35 10.13
CA ALA A 426 -7.72 -14.05 9.91
C ALA A 426 -6.86 -14.03 11.19
N ILE A 427 -7.46 -13.90 12.39
CA ILE A 427 -6.72 -13.78 13.66
C ILE A 427 -5.85 -15.01 13.92
N VAL A 428 -6.43 -16.21 13.82
CA VAL A 428 -5.72 -17.44 14.20
C VAL A 428 -4.55 -17.73 13.26
N PRO A 429 -4.72 -17.73 11.91
CA PRO A 429 -3.60 -17.92 10.98
C PRO A 429 -2.49 -16.88 11.16
N ALA A 430 -2.83 -15.60 11.34
CA ALA A 430 -1.86 -14.55 11.58
C ALA A 430 -1.08 -14.77 12.87
N TRP A 431 -1.77 -15.11 13.96
CA TRP A 431 -1.15 -15.33 15.26
C TRP A 431 -0.18 -16.52 15.25
N LEU A 432 -0.48 -17.58 14.50
CA LEU A 432 0.42 -18.73 14.33
C LEU A 432 1.77 -18.32 13.75
N VAL A 433 1.82 -17.28 12.92
CA VAL A 433 3.08 -16.76 12.40
C VAL A 433 3.72 -15.78 13.38
N LEU A 434 2.96 -14.77 13.81
CA LEU A 434 3.47 -13.64 14.60
C LEU A 434 3.98 -14.02 15.99
N ARG A 435 3.48 -15.12 16.57
CA ARG A 435 3.95 -15.59 17.87
C ARG A 435 5.44 -15.99 17.86
N HIS A 436 5.99 -16.39 16.71
CA HIS A 436 7.37 -16.83 16.59
C HIS A 436 8.36 -15.66 16.45
N PHE A 437 7.89 -14.45 16.12
CA PHE A 437 8.77 -13.29 15.95
C PHE A 437 9.48 -12.93 17.25
N GLY A 438 10.81 -12.82 17.19
CA GLY A 438 11.66 -12.48 18.33
C GLY A 438 11.68 -13.53 19.45
N SER A 439 11.28 -14.78 19.18
CA SER A 439 11.23 -15.86 20.18
C SER A 439 12.49 -16.75 20.22
N GLY A 440 13.55 -16.43 19.47
CA GLY A 440 14.77 -17.25 19.39
C GLY A 440 14.64 -18.47 18.48
N PHE A 441 13.42 -18.91 18.15
CA PHE A 441 13.11 -19.81 17.04
C PHE A 441 13.11 -19.03 15.72
N GLY A 442 14.29 -18.62 15.30
CA GLY A 442 14.53 -18.19 13.92
C GLY A 442 14.53 -19.39 12.96
N PRO A 443 14.50 -19.17 11.64
CA PRO A 443 14.42 -20.21 10.60
C PRO A 443 15.50 -21.31 10.68
N HIS A 444 16.56 -21.12 11.47
CA HIS A 444 17.63 -22.09 11.67
C HIS A 444 17.33 -23.25 12.63
N ALA A 445 16.23 -23.23 13.39
CA ALA A 445 15.93 -24.36 14.27
C ALA A 445 15.34 -25.56 13.49
N ASP A 446 14.40 -25.31 12.58
CA ASP A 446 13.68 -26.38 11.89
C ASP A 446 14.53 -27.02 10.77
N GLU A 447 15.31 -26.24 10.00
CA GLU A 447 16.21 -26.79 8.97
C GLU A 447 17.42 -27.53 9.57
N VAL A 448 17.94 -27.10 10.71
CA VAL A 448 19.05 -27.79 11.39
C VAL A 448 18.53 -29.04 12.13
N GLN A 449 17.27 -29.06 12.55
CA GLN A 449 16.67 -30.23 13.19
C GLN A 449 16.21 -31.29 12.16
N GLU A 450 15.72 -30.89 10.98
CA GLU A 450 15.48 -31.82 9.86
C GLU A 450 16.80 -32.31 9.24
N ALA A 451 17.79 -31.45 9.02
CA ALA A 451 19.10 -31.89 8.51
C ALA A 451 19.87 -32.73 9.56
N GLY A 452 19.75 -32.40 10.85
CA GLY A 452 20.35 -33.18 11.93
C GLY A 452 19.68 -34.53 12.18
N ALA A 453 18.38 -34.64 11.92
CA ALA A 453 17.65 -35.92 12.00
C ALA A 453 17.97 -36.85 10.83
N VAL A 454 18.21 -36.30 9.63
CA VAL A 454 18.60 -37.08 8.44
C VAL A 454 20.05 -37.56 8.53
N VAL A 455 20.95 -36.79 9.15
CA VAL A 455 22.36 -37.22 9.35
C VAL A 455 22.50 -38.22 10.50
N SER A 456 21.61 -38.17 11.51
CA SER A 456 21.64 -39.10 12.65
C SER A 456 21.16 -40.52 12.32
N SER A 457 20.53 -40.76 11.17
CA SER A 457 19.99 -42.09 10.81
C SER A 457 20.89 -42.95 9.94
N ASP A 458 22.03 -42.42 9.45
CA ASP A 458 22.90 -43.12 8.49
C ASP A 458 24.25 -43.62 9.05
N ASP A 459 24.61 -43.29 10.30
CA ASP A 459 25.85 -43.78 10.95
C ASP A 459 25.60 -45.04 11.82
N GLY A 460 24.94 -46.02 11.21
CA GLY A 460 24.70 -47.34 11.79
C GLY A 460 25.32 -48.46 10.94
N ASP A 461 26.50 -48.93 11.37
CA ASP A 461 27.04 -50.27 11.12
C ASP A 461 27.79 -50.51 9.78
N SER A 462 29.12 -50.35 9.80
CA SER A 462 29.98 -51.20 8.97
C SER A 462 31.31 -51.51 9.64
N LYS A 463 31.47 -52.80 9.95
CA LYS A 463 32.59 -53.46 10.62
C LYS A 463 33.92 -53.32 9.88
N VAL A 464 34.97 -53.09 10.67
CA VAL A 464 36.38 -53.28 10.31
C VAL A 464 36.65 -54.77 10.08
N LYS A 465 37.24 -55.12 8.93
CA LYS A 465 38.01 -56.35 8.72
C LYS A 465 39.34 -56.02 8.05
N HIS A 466 40.39 -56.46 8.74
CA HIS A 466 41.83 -56.46 8.45
C HIS A 466 42.59 -55.15 8.68
#